data_AF-A0A7C5W639-F1
#
_entry.id   AF-A0A7C5W639-F1
#
_cell.length_a   1.000
_cell.length_b   1.000
_cell.length_c   1.000
_cell.angle_alpha   90.00
_cell.angle_beta   90.00
_cell.angle_gamma   90.00
#
_symmetry.space_group_name_H-M   'P 1'
#
loop_
_entity.id
_entity.type
_entity.pdbx_description
1 polymer ?
#
loop_
_entity_poly.entity_id
_entity_poly.type
_entity_poly.pdbx_seq_one_letter_code
_entity_poly.pdbx_strand_id
1 'polypeptide(L)' 'MKILVVDDEKDIQMLFEQRFRKEIRKKEIEFVFAFSGDEALAFLNQKNQDIV' A
#
# COMPACT_ATOMS: atom_id res chain seq x y z
N MET A 1 9.15 5.84 0.80
CA MET A 1 8.03 6.21 -0.11
C MET A 1 6.82 5.36 0.25
N LYS A 2 5.66 5.95 0.53
CA LYS A 2 4.43 5.19 0.82
C LYS A 2 3.62 5.00 -0.45
N ILE A 3 3.19 3.78 -0.71
CA ILE A 3 2.41 3.39 -1.88
C ILE A 3 1.09 2.83 -1.38
N LEU A 4 -0.03 3.40 -1.81
CA LEU A 4 -1.35 2.86 -1.52
C LEU A 4 -1.81 1.98 -2.68
N VAL A 5 -1.97 0.69 -2.41
CA VAL A 5 -2.49 -0.28 -3.39
C VAL A 5 -3.96 -0.54 -3.05
N VAL A 6 -4.84 -0.34 -4.03
CA VAL A 6 -6.28 -0.52 -3.88
C VAL A 6 -6.71 -1.68 -4.78
N ASP A 7 -7.05 -2.81 -4.18
CA ASP A 7 -7.39 -4.05 -4.90
C ASP A 7 -8.24 -4.95 -4.01
N ASP A 8 -9.29 -5.58 -4.52
CA ASP A 8 -10.18 -6.45 -3.75
C ASP A 8 -9.62 -7.86 -3.50
N GLU A 9 -8.51 -8.22 -4.14
CA GLU A 9 -7.85 -9.52 -3.99
C GLU A 9 -6.71 -9.49 -2.95
N LYS A 10 -6.79 -10.35 -1.93
CA LYS A 10 -5.75 -10.46 -0.88
C LYS A 10 -4.43 -11.05 -1.37
N ASP A 11 -4.46 -11.82 -2.45
CA ASP A 11 -3.26 -12.46 -3.02
C ASP A 11 -2.31 -11.42 -3.61
N ILE A 12 -2.83 -10.26 -4.02
CA ILE A 12 -2.06 -9.11 -4.50
C ILE A 12 -1.14 -8.58 -3.40
N GLN A 13 -1.61 -8.45 -2.16
CA GLN A 13 -0.77 -8.03 -1.03
C GLN A 13 0.46 -8.94 -0.90
N MET A 14 0.23 -10.26 -0.89
CA MET A 14 1.29 -11.24 -0.75
C MET A 14 2.29 -11.17 -1.92
N LEU A 15 1.80 -10.96 -3.15
CA LEU A 15 2.64 -10.80 -4.33
C LEU A 15 3.57 -9.58 -4.22
N PHE A 16 3.03 -8.42 -3.83
CA PHE A 16 3.81 -7.20 -3.64
C PHE A 16 4.85 -7.36 -2.52
N GLU A 17 4.46 -7.89 -1.37
CA GLU A 17 5.38 -8.12 -0.26
C GLU A 17 6.51 -9.08 -0.63
N GLN A 18 6.23 -10.11 -1.42
CA GLN A 18 7.25 -11.03 -1.92
C GLN A 18 8.17 -10.36 -2.94
N ARG A 19 7.60 -9.64 -3.91
CA ARG A 19 8.34 -9.02 -5.01
C ARG A 19 9.28 -7.92 -4.53
N PHE A 20 8.84 -7.13 -3.53
CA PHE A 20 9.54 -5.96 -2.99
C PHE A 20 10.14 -6.20 -1.60
N ARG A 21 10.33 -7.47 -1.21
CA ARG A 21 10.83 -7.84 0.12
C ARG A 21 12.15 -7.14 0.49
N LYS A 22 13.04 -6.89 -0.49
CA LYS A 22 14.35 -6.27 -0.23
C LYS A 22 14.20 -4.78 0.05
N GLU A 23 13.37 -4.10 -0.72
CA GLU A 23 13.08 -2.66 -0.65
C GLU A 23 12.32 -2.33 0.63
N ILE A 24 11.36 -3.17 1.02
CA ILE A 24 10.64 -3.09 2.29
C ILE A 24 11.62 -3.24 3.47
N ARG A 25 12.52 -4.24 3.41
CA ARG A 25 13.54 -4.44 4.46
C ARG A 25 14.52 -3.27 4.58
N LYS A 26 14.85 -2.61 3.46
CA LYS A 26 15.67 -1.39 3.44
C LYS A 26 14.90 -0.12 3.81
N LYS A 27 13.58 -0.23 4.07
CA LYS A 27 12.67 0.90 4.33
C LYS A 27 12.62 1.95 3.22
N GLU A 28 12.96 1.54 1.99
CA GLU A 28 12.88 2.42 0.82
C GLU A 28 11.40 2.62 0.40
N ILE A 29 10.61 1.54 0.54
CA ILE A 29 9.20 1.48 0.18
C ILE A 29 8.37 0.98 1.38
N GLU A 30 7.20 1.57 1.56
CA GLU A 30 6.18 1.14 2.52
C GLU A 30 4.86 0.98 1.77
N PHE A 31 4.27 -0.21 1.82
CA PHE A 31 2.97 -0.47 1.20
C PHE A 31 1.85 -0.29 2.21
N VAL A 32 0.77 0.33 1.76
CA VAL A 32 -0.52 0.38 2.43
C VAL A 32 -1.51 -0.27 1.48
N PHE A 33 -2.30 -1.22 1.98
CA PHE A 33 -3.29 -1.93 1.17
C PHE A 33 -4.69 -1.52 1.62
N ALA A 34 -5.56 -1.24 0.65
CA ALA A 34 -6.98 -1.02 0.83
C ALA A 34 -7.75 -1.98 -0.07
N PHE A 35 -8.78 -2.64 0.47
CA PHE A 35 -9.54 -3.65 -0.28
C PHE A 35 -10.83 -3.10 -0.90
N SER A 36 -11.02 -1.78 -0.80
CA SER A 36 -12.11 -1.06 -1.42
C SER A 36 -11.75 0.41 -1.65
N GLY A 37 -12.47 1.05 -2.57
CA GLY A 37 -12.33 2.49 -2.82
C GLY A 37 -12.66 3.34 -1.58
N ASP A 38 -13.63 2.92 -0.77
CA ASP A 38 -14.01 3.63 0.45
C ASP A 38 -12.90 3.56 1.51
N GLU A 39 -12.26 2.40 1.68
CA GLU A 39 -11.08 2.25 2.54
C GLU A 39 -9.93 3.12 2.05
N ALA A 40 -9.66 3.11 0.74
CA ALA A 40 -8.61 3.92 0.14
C ALA A 40 -8.87 5.42 0.37
N LEU A 41 -10.11 5.86 0.18
CA LEU A 41 -10.52 7.25 0.40
C LEU A 41 -10.40 7.63 1.87
N ALA A 42 -10.76 6.74 2.80
CA ALA A 42 -10.57 6.95 4.23
C ALA A 42 -9.08 7.10 4.58
N PHE A 43 -8.19 6.29 3.98
CA PHE A 43 -6.74 6.40 4.14
C PHE A 43 -6.18 7.72 3.63
N LEU A 44 -6.62 8.16 2.45
CA LEU A 44 -6.22 9.44 1.86
C LEU A 44 -6.68 10.63 2.69
N ASN A 45 -7.92 10.59 3.20
CA ASN A 45 -8.49 11.66 4.01
C ASN A 45 -7.86 11.75 5.42
N GLN A 46 -7.35 10.65 5.97
CA GLN A 46 -6.61 10.68 7.25
C GLN A 46 -5.18 11.21 7.13
N LYS A 47 -4.58 11.18 5.93
CA LYS A 47 -3.16 11.50 5.71
C LYS A 47 -3.04 12.69 4.75
N ASN A 48 -2.77 13.87 5.30
CA ASN A 48 -2.33 15.02 4.51
C ASN A 48 -0.99 14.70 3.82
N GLN A 49 -1.07 14.36 2.53
CA GLN A 49 -0.05 14.49 1.47
C GLN A 49 1.29 13.78 1.75
N ASP A 50 1.45 12.54 1.28
CA ASP A 50 2.74 11.88 0.90
C ASP A 50 2.50 10.40 0.50
N ILE A 51 1.43 10.14 -0.24
CA ILE A 51 1.06 8.80 -0.72
C ILE A 51 0.99 8.87 -2.24
N VAL A 52 1.69 7.94 -2.91
CA VAL A 52 1.63 7.72 -4.36
C VAL A 52 0.54 6.71 -4.68
#